data_AF-A0A3L6QAY9-F1
#
_entry.id   AF-A0A3L6QAY9-F1
#
_cell.length_a   1.000
_cell.length_b   1.000
_cell.length_c   1.000
_cell.angle_alpha   90.00
_cell.angle_beta   90.00
_cell.angle_gamma   90.00
#
_symmetry.space_group_name_H-M   'P 1'
#
loop_
_entity.id
_entity.type
_entity.pdbx_description
1 polymer ?
#
loop_
_entity_poly.entity_id
_entity_poly.type
_entity_poly.pdbx_seq_one_letter_code
_entity_poly.pdbx_strand_id
1 'polypeptide(L)'
;MLNDCCVLLHKPLISGSTIGLEGQLTVYNHNGSPCYRCLHPNPAACQSGSENGILGVVPGVVGCLQALEVIKVATRIGEPLCGRMIHFDALSSRFKTVKKINQRSSTCTVCGDHPSLTKDDFMMFDYDSFAESLNSSKPAPSPNPLPSNARITCRE
;
A
#
# COMPACT_ATOMS: atom_id res chain seq x y z
N MET A 1 -1.55 7.33 7.48
CA MET A 1 -0.27 7.55 8.19
C MET A 1 0.93 7.63 7.25
N LEU A 2 1.44 6.53 6.68
CA LEU A 2 2.72 6.54 5.91
C LEU A 2 2.74 7.55 4.75
N ASN A 3 1.67 7.60 3.95
CA ASN A 3 1.50 8.60 2.91
C ASN A 3 1.70 10.03 3.42
N ASP A 4 1.03 10.35 4.53
CA ASP A 4 0.97 11.72 5.04
C ASP A 4 2.35 12.14 5.55
N CYS A 5 3.04 11.24 6.24
CA CYS A 5 4.43 11.42 6.64
C CYS A 5 5.36 11.63 5.43
N CYS A 6 5.25 10.79 4.40
CA CYS A 6 6.07 10.91 3.19
C CYS A 6 5.84 12.24 2.45
N VAL A 7 4.59 12.72 2.38
CA VAL A 7 4.30 14.04 1.78
C VAL A 7 4.92 15.16 2.61
N LEU A 8 4.72 15.16 3.94
CA LEU A 8 5.27 16.17 4.85
C LEU A 8 6.81 16.21 4.86
N LEU A 9 7.46 15.07 4.58
CA LEU A 9 8.92 14.95 4.50
C LEU A 9 9.48 15.05 3.08
N HIS A 10 8.62 15.30 2.08
CA HIS A 10 8.98 15.32 0.66
C HIS A 10 9.76 14.06 0.21
N LYS A 11 9.30 12.89 0.66
CA LYS A 11 9.88 11.58 0.30
C LYS A 11 8.98 10.81 -0.65
N PRO A 12 9.54 10.11 -1.66
CA PRO A 12 8.77 9.19 -2.48
C PRO A 12 8.23 8.04 -1.63
N LEU A 13 7.05 7.54 -1.97
CA LEU A 13 6.45 6.38 -1.32
C LEU A 13 6.19 5.29 -2.35
N ILE A 14 6.93 4.19 -2.25
CA ILE A 14 6.72 2.98 -3.06
C ILE A 14 5.75 2.08 -2.29
N SER A 15 4.50 2.02 -2.73
CA SER A 15 3.44 1.31 -2.03
C SER A 15 2.96 0.11 -2.84
N GLY A 16 3.09 -1.07 -2.25
CA GLY A 16 2.50 -2.31 -2.72
C GLY A 16 1.45 -2.80 -1.73
N SER A 17 0.38 -3.42 -2.22
CA SER A 17 -0.60 -4.10 -1.37
C SER A 17 -1.15 -5.33 -2.06
N THR A 18 -1.71 -6.25 -1.28
CA THR A 18 -2.28 -7.49 -1.79
C THR A 18 -3.60 -7.79 -1.12
N ILE A 19 -4.54 -8.37 -1.87
CA ILE A 19 -5.81 -8.89 -1.37
C ILE A 19 -6.08 -10.24 -2.02
N GLY A 20 -6.14 -11.30 -1.21
CA GLY A 20 -6.29 -12.68 -1.70
C GLY A 20 -5.19 -13.08 -2.70
N LEU A 21 -5.56 -13.15 -3.99
CA LEU A 21 -4.69 -13.52 -5.12
C LEU A 21 -4.36 -12.34 -6.05
N GLU A 22 -4.65 -11.12 -5.61
CA GLU A 22 -4.35 -9.91 -6.35
C GLU A 22 -3.30 -9.07 -5.64
N GLY A 23 -2.49 -8.37 -6.43
CA GLY A 23 -1.50 -7.41 -5.97
C GLY A 23 -1.63 -6.09 -6.72
N GLN A 24 -1.27 -4.99 -6.08
CA GLN A 24 -1.13 -3.68 -6.72
C GLN A 24 0.15 -3.00 -6.27
N LEU A 25 0.73 -2.18 -7.15
CA LEU A 25 1.96 -1.44 -6.91
C LEU A 25 1.96 -0.10 -7.64
N THR A 26 2.38 0.96 -6.96
CA THR A 26 2.64 2.28 -7.55
C THR A 26 3.66 3.09 -6.75
N VAL A 27 4.16 4.19 -7.36
CA VAL A 27 5.06 5.16 -6.72
C VAL A 27 4.34 6.49 -6.53
N TYR A 28 4.01 6.80 -5.28
CA TYR A 28 3.37 8.05 -4.86
C TYR A 28 4.39 9.13 -4.51
N ASN A 29 3.94 10.39 -4.53
CA ASN A 29 4.71 11.56 -4.11
C ASN A 29 6.11 11.66 -4.76
N HIS A 30 6.20 11.38 -6.06
CA HIS A 30 7.45 11.45 -6.82
C HIS A 30 7.18 11.98 -8.23
N ASN A 31 8.00 12.92 -8.70
CA ASN A 31 7.91 13.51 -10.05
C ASN A 31 6.49 13.99 -10.45
N GLY A 32 5.79 14.65 -9.52
CA GLY A 32 4.42 15.15 -9.76
C GLY A 32 3.32 14.09 -9.69
N SER A 33 3.64 12.86 -9.27
CA SER A 33 2.63 11.83 -9.03
C SER A 33 1.69 12.20 -7.88
N PRO A 34 0.44 11.71 -7.88
CA PRO A 34 -0.48 11.91 -6.76
C PRO A 34 0.06 11.32 -5.45
N CYS A 35 -0.46 11.80 -4.32
CA CYS A 35 -0.33 11.10 -3.05
C CYS A 35 -1.42 10.02 -2.92
N TYR A 36 -1.28 9.11 -1.96
CA TYR A 36 -2.27 8.06 -1.69
C TYR A 36 -3.68 8.62 -1.46
N ARG A 37 -3.79 9.73 -0.69
CA ARG A 37 -5.08 10.38 -0.41
C ARG A 37 -5.74 11.02 -1.63
N CYS A 38 -5.00 11.30 -2.71
CA CYS A 38 -5.63 11.74 -3.97
C CYS A 38 -6.45 10.63 -4.62
N LEU A 39 -6.02 9.37 -4.49
CA LEU A 39 -6.74 8.22 -5.01
C LEU A 39 -7.78 7.71 -4.02
N HIS A 40 -7.43 7.68 -2.74
CA HIS A 40 -8.26 7.16 -1.66
C HIS A 40 -8.45 8.24 -0.58
N PRO A 41 -9.27 9.26 -0.84
CA PRO A 41 -9.49 10.37 0.11
C PRO A 41 -10.22 9.91 1.37
N ASN A 42 -11.07 8.89 1.26
CA ASN A 42 -11.73 8.24 2.38
C ASN A 42 -11.37 6.74 2.38
N PRO A 43 -10.68 6.23 3.42
CA PRO A 43 -10.30 4.83 3.50
C PRO A 43 -11.49 3.88 3.72
N ALA A 44 -12.70 4.41 4.02
CA ALA A 44 -13.97 3.67 4.18
C ALA A 44 -14.26 2.64 3.08
N ALA A 45 -13.70 2.82 1.89
CA ALA A 45 -13.90 1.96 0.74
C ALA A 45 -12.88 0.81 0.59
N CYS A 46 -11.86 0.72 1.46
CA CYS A 46 -10.90 -0.40 1.39
C CYS A 46 -11.52 -1.65 2.01
N GLN A 47 -11.82 -2.64 1.16
CA GLN A 47 -12.34 -3.93 1.59
C GLN A 47 -11.30 -4.65 2.46
N SER A 48 -11.68 -4.98 3.70
CA SER A 48 -10.91 -5.88 4.56
C SER A 48 -11.01 -7.29 3.98
N GLY A 49 -10.00 -7.70 3.20
CA GLY A 49 -9.88 -9.05 2.63
C GLY A 49 -9.49 -10.11 3.67
N SER A 50 -10.01 -10.03 4.90
CA SER A 50 -9.65 -10.92 6.00
C SER A 50 -10.38 -12.26 5.96
N GLU A 51 -11.46 -12.41 5.17
CA GLU A 51 -12.20 -13.67 5.12
C GLU A 51 -11.46 -14.78 4.35
N ASN A 52 -10.64 -14.42 3.37
CA ASN A 52 -9.88 -15.38 2.57
C ASN A 52 -8.38 -15.10 2.75
N GLY A 53 -7.64 -16.08 3.26
CA GLY A 53 -6.19 -15.97 3.45
C GLY A 53 -5.44 -15.54 2.18
N ILE A 54 -4.25 -14.95 2.36
CA ILE A 54 -3.40 -14.48 1.26
C ILE A 54 -2.44 -15.61 0.86
N LEU A 55 -2.31 -15.87 -0.44
CA LEU A 55 -1.27 -16.78 -0.94
C LEU A 55 0.09 -16.09 -0.83
N GLY A 56 0.95 -16.54 0.08
CA GLY A 56 2.21 -15.84 0.44
C GLY A 56 3.17 -15.52 -0.72
N VAL A 57 3.08 -16.24 -1.84
CA VAL A 57 3.85 -15.92 -3.05
C VAL A 57 3.44 -14.58 -3.66
N VAL A 58 2.17 -14.18 -3.56
CA VAL A 58 1.65 -12.91 -4.12
C VAL A 58 2.32 -11.69 -3.47
N PRO A 59 2.34 -11.52 -2.13
CA PRO A 59 3.10 -10.43 -1.51
C PRO A 59 4.61 -10.58 -1.73
N GLY A 60 5.14 -11.80 -1.91
CA GLY A 60 6.54 -12.01 -2.32
C GLY A 60 6.85 -11.37 -3.67
N VAL A 61 6.02 -11.60 -4.69
CA VAL A 61 6.16 -10.99 -6.03
C VAL A 61 6.01 -9.47 -5.95
N VAL A 62 4.99 -8.98 -5.24
CA VAL A 62 4.77 -7.53 -5.07
C VAL A 62 5.96 -6.88 -4.36
N GLY A 63 6.53 -7.52 -3.34
CA GLY A 63 7.71 -7.04 -2.61
C GLY A 63 8.96 -6.94 -3.51
N CYS A 64 9.20 -7.92 -4.37
CA CYS A 64 10.28 -7.84 -5.37
C CYS A 64 10.08 -6.67 -6.33
N LEU A 65 8.85 -6.44 -6.79
CA LEU A 65 8.54 -5.29 -7.65
C LEU A 65 8.69 -3.96 -6.90
N GLN A 66 8.33 -3.89 -5.61
CA GLN A 66 8.60 -2.71 -4.78
C GLN A 66 10.10 -2.41 -4.71
N ALA A 67 10.93 -3.42 -4.46
CA ALA A 67 12.39 -3.26 -4.42
C ALA A 67 12.95 -2.76 -5.76
N LEU A 68 12.41 -3.25 -6.88
CA LEU A 68 12.78 -2.77 -8.21
C LEU A 68 12.44 -1.28 -8.40
N GLU A 69 11.27 -0.83 -7.97
CA GLU A 69 10.89 0.60 -8.02
C GLU A 69 11.80 1.45 -7.13
N VAL A 70 12.18 0.97 -5.95
CA VAL A 70 13.14 1.64 -5.06
C VAL A 70 14.48 1.85 -5.78
N ILE A 71 15.00 0.82 -6.45
CA ILE A 71 16.26 0.92 -7.20
C ILE A 71 16.13 1.96 -8.31
N LYS A 72 15.05 1.96 -9.09
CA LYS A 72 14.83 2.95 -10.15
C LYS A 72 14.77 4.39 -9.61
N VAL A 73 14.06 4.60 -8.51
CA VAL A 73 13.95 5.92 -7.85
C VAL A 73 15.31 6.36 -7.30
N ALA A 74 16.04 5.47 -6.63
CA ALA A 74 17.33 5.79 -6.01
C ALA A 74 18.43 6.07 -7.05
N THR A 75 18.48 5.29 -8.13
CA THR A 75 19.48 5.43 -9.19
C THR A 75 19.11 6.48 -10.24
N ARG A 76 17.84 6.90 -10.28
CA ARG A 76 17.26 7.76 -11.33
C ARG A 76 17.37 7.14 -12.73
N ILE A 77 17.40 5.80 -12.81
CA ILE A 77 17.47 5.05 -14.06
C ILE A 77 16.12 4.40 -14.35
N GLY A 78 15.72 4.45 -15.62
CA GLY A 78 14.45 3.88 -16.10
C GLY A 78 13.24 4.73 -15.75
N GLU A 79 12.06 4.12 -15.79
CA GLU A 79 10.79 4.81 -15.58
C GLU A 79 10.07 4.23 -14.35
N PRO A 80 10.13 4.90 -13.19
CA PRO A 80 9.35 4.51 -12.03
C PRO A 80 7.84 4.53 -12.31
N LEU A 81 7.05 3.80 -11.53
CA LEU A 81 5.58 3.75 -11.61
C LEU A 81 4.92 5.03 -11.04
N CYS A 82 5.49 6.19 -11.33
CA CYS A 82 4.90 7.48 -10.99
C CYS A 82 3.68 7.74 -11.89
N GLY A 83 2.51 7.96 -11.29
CA GLY A 83 1.28 8.20 -12.07
C GLY A 83 0.77 6.95 -12.82
N ARG A 84 1.36 5.78 -12.54
CA ARG A 84 0.97 4.48 -13.11
C ARG A 84 0.84 3.46 -12.00
N MET A 85 -0.03 2.48 -12.19
CA MET A 85 -0.19 1.38 -11.24
C MET A 85 -0.11 0.07 -11.98
N ILE A 86 0.64 -0.87 -11.42
CA ILE A 86 0.58 -2.27 -11.83
C ILE A 86 -0.48 -2.95 -10.97
N HIS A 87 -1.37 -3.70 -11.61
CA HIS A 87 -2.26 -4.67 -10.99
C HIS A 87 -1.81 -6.07 -11.45
N PHE A 88 -1.58 -6.94 -10.47
CA PHE A 88 -1.14 -8.31 -10.65
C PHE A 88 -2.27 -9.24 -10.25
N ASP A 89 -2.73 -10.04 -11.20
CA ASP A 89 -3.68 -11.13 -10.97
C ASP A 89 -2.92 -12.45 -10.99
N ALA A 90 -2.80 -13.09 -9.82
CA ALA A 90 -2.06 -14.34 -9.69
C ALA A 90 -2.81 -15.55 -10.24
N LEU A 91 -4.15 -15.52 -10.31
CA LEU A 91 -4.95 -16.61 -10.88
C LEU A 91 -4.67 -16.76 -12.37
N SER A 92 -4.65 -15.64 -13.09
CA SER A 92 -4.37 -15.65 -14.53
C SER A 92 -2.90 -15.37 -14.87
N SER A 93 -2.05 -15.11 -13.86
CA SER A 93 -0.66 -14.68 -14.03
C SER A 93 -0.50 -13.47 -14.95
N ARG A 94 -1.41 -12.49 -14.83
CA ARG A 94 -1.45 -11.30 -15.69
C ARG A 94 -1.03 -10.05 -14.94
N PHE A 95 -0.22 -9.25 -15.60
CA PHE A 95 0.10 -7.88 -15.20
C PHE A 95 -0.66 -6.90 -16.07
N LYS A 96 -1.45 -6.03 -15.46
CA LYS A 96 -2.13 -4.91 -16.11
C LYS A 96 -1.51 -3.61 -15.62
N THR A 97 -1.11 -2.75 -16.54
CA THR A 97 -0.64 -1.40 -16.19
C THR A 97 -1.77 -0.39 -16.41
N VAL A 98 -2.26 0.19 -15.33
CA VAL A 98 -3.14 1.35 -15.36
C VAL A 98 -2.27 2.59 -15.62
N LYS A 99 -2.34 3.13 -16.83
CA LYS A 99 -1.45 4.21 -17.29
C LYS A 99 -1.76 5.60 -16.74
N LYS A 100 -2.98 5.81 -16.22
CA LYS A 100 -3.43 7.08 -15.66
C LYS A 100 -4.15 6.80 -14.34
N ILE A 101 -3.40 6.80 -13.25
CA ILE A 101 -4.01 7.00 -11.94
C ILE A 101 -4.27 8.50 -11.77
N ASN A 102 -5.35 8.88 -11.07
CA ASN A 102 -5.77 10.27 -10.91
C ASN A 102 -4.57 11.20 -10.64
N GLN A 103 -4.51 12.34 -11.33
CA GLN A 103 -3.45 13.31 -11.10
C GLN A 103 -3.55 13.91 -9.69
N ARG A 104 -2.47 14.57 -9.23
CA ARG A 104 -2.47 15.36 -8.01
C ARG A 104 -3.70 16.27 -8.00
N SER A 105 -4.57 16.10 -7.01
CA SER A 105 -5.71 16.98 -6.82
C SER A 105 -5.28 18.27 -6.13
N SER A 106 -5.69 19.42 -6.66
CA SER A 106 -5.46 20.75 -6.04
C SER A 106 -6.16 20.89 -4.69
N THR A 107 -7.26 20.16 -4.48
CA THR A 107 -8.05 20.16 -3.24
C THR A 107 -7.64 19.07 -2.26
N CYS A 108 -6.54 18.36 -2.49
CA CYS A 108 -6.07 17.33 -1.57
C CYS A 108 -5.64 17.94 -0.23
N THR A 109 -6.13 17.39 0.88
CA THR A 109 -5.82 17.87 2.25
C THR A 109 -4.34 17.81 2.61
N VAL A 110 -3.56 16.98 1.92
CA VAL A 110 -2.15 16.71 2.26
C VAL A 110 -1.18 17.23 1.20
N CYS A 111 -1.41 16.95 -0.08
CA CYS A 111 -0.52 17.38 -1.16
C CYS A 111 -1.12 18.47 -2.06
N GLY A 112 -2.30 19.03 -1.74
CA GLY A 112 -2.97 20.06 -2.54
C GLY A 112 -2.25 21.41 -2.49
N ASP A 113 -2.84 22.45 -3.07
CA ASP A 113 -2.21 23.77 -3.15
C ASP A 113 -2.28 24.53 -1.80
N HIS A 114 -3.28 24.20 -0.99
CA HIS A 114 -3.43 24.70 0.37
C HIS A 114 -3.59 23.48 1.31
N PRO A 115 -2.49 22.82 1.70
CA PRO A 115 -2.56 21.63 2.56
C PRO A 115 -3.07 22.02 3.94
N SER A 116 -4.07 21.28 4.43
CA SER A 116 -4.67 21.49 5.75
C SER A 116 -3.98 20.68 6.84
N LEU A 117 -3.19 19.66 6.48
CA LEU A 117 -2.45 18.83 7.43
C LEU A 117 -1.05 19.41 7.67
N THR A 118 -0.79 19.87 8.89
CA THR A 118 0.56 20.28 9.33
C THR A 118 1.30 19.16 10.05
N LYS A 119 2.57 19.40 10.43
CA LYS A 119 3.36 18.45 11.23
C LYS A 119 2.78 18.24 12.63
N ASP A 120 2.29 19.31 13.26
CA ASP A 120 1.69 19.22 14.59
C ASP A 120 0.36 18.46 14.53
N ASP A 121 -0.44 18.73 13.50
CA ASP A 121 -1.68 17.99 13.25
C ASP A 121 -1.39 16.51 12.99
N PHE A 122 -0.34 16.17 12.22
CA PHE A 122 0.03 14.79 11.95
C PHE A 122 0.34 14.01 13.23
N MET A 123 1.03 14.63 14.20
CA MET A 123 1.38 13.99 15.48
C MET A 123 0.17 13.81 16.40
N MET A 124 -0.83 14.69 16.27
CA MET A 124 -2.08 14.66 17.04
C MET A 124 -3.19 13.86 16.32
N PHE A 125 -2.98 13.45 15.07
CA PHE A 125 -4.01 12.79 14.27
C PHE A 125 -4.18 11.33 14.72
N ASP A 126 -5.40 10.97 15.08
CA ASP A 126 -5.75 9.60 15.44
C ASP A 126 -5.95 8.74 14.19
N TYR A 127 -4.88 8.07 13.77
CA TYR A 127 -4.92 7.14 12.64
C TYR A 127 -5.61 5.83 12.98
N ASP A 128 -5.69 5.45 14.25
CA ASP A 128 -6.32 4.20 14.67
C ASP A 128 -7.83 4.34 14.56
N SER A 129 -8.44 5.42 15.10
CA SER A 129 -9.86 5.69 14.89
C SER A 129 -10.22 5.87 13.41
N PHE A 130 -9.32 6.48 12.63
CA PHE A 130 -9.47 6.61 11.18
C PHE A 130 -9.41 5.27 10.44
N ALA A 131 -8.72 4.27 11.00
CA ALA A 131 -8.64 2.91 10.47
C ALA A 131 -9.72 1.98 11.06
N GLU A 132 -10.16 2.19 12.31
CA GLU A 132 -11.11 1.33 13.02
C GLU A 132 -12.56 1.56 12.59
N SER A 133 -12.91 2.74 12.08
CA SER A 133 -14.18 2.92 11.37
C SER A 133 -14.34 1.99 10.13
N LEU A 134 -13.30 1.21 9.80
CA LEU A 134 -13.21 0.24 8.70
C LEU A 134 -13.27 -1.22 9.20
N ASN A 135 -12.97 -1.45 10.48
CA ASN A 135 -12.83 -2.79 11.03
C ASN A 135 -14.02 -3.08 11.94
N SER A 136 -15.00 -3.80 11.41
CA SER A 136 -15.90 -4.60 12.25
C SER A 136 -15.06 -5.76 12.82
N SER A 137 -14.25 -5.48 13.84
CA SER A 137 -13.24 -6.41 14.34
C SER A 137 -13.91 -7.56 15.08
N LYS A 138 -14.10 -8.69 14.40
CA LYS A 138 -13.94 -9.97 15.10
C LYS A 138 -12.46 -10.07 15.47
N PRO A 139 -12.09 -10.28 16.75
CA PRO A 139 -10.71 -10.52 17.11
C PRO A 139 -10.20 -11.72 16.30
N ALA A 140 -8.99 -11.59 15.74
CA ALA A 140 -8.35 -12.69 15.05
C ALA A 140 -8.34 -13.91 15.98
N PRO A 141 -8.81 -15.09 15.53
CA PRO A 141 -8.78 -16.28 16.37
C PRO A 141 -7.32 -16.52 16.79
N SER A 142 -7.12 -16.78 18.08
CA SER A 142 -5.81 -17.13 18.62
C SER A 142 -5.20 -18.22 17.72
N PRO A 143 -3.96 -18.05 17.23
CA PRO A 143 -3.35 -19.07 16.39
C PRO A 143 -3.39 -20.39 17.17
N ASN A 144 -4.00 -21.41 16.58
CA ASN A 144 -4.01 -22.76 17.14
C ASN A 144 -2.84 -23.50 16.51
N PRO A 145 -1.62 -23.41 17.09
CA PRO A 145 -0.46 -24.00 16.46
C PRO A 145 -0.65 -25.51 16.37
N LEU A 146 -0.20 -26.10 15.27
CA LEU A 146 -0.18 -27.56 15.13
C LEU A 146 0.52 -28.19 16.35
N PRO A 147 0.03 -29.34 16.85
CA PRO A 147 0.70 -30.06 17.92
C PRO A 147 2.13 -30.39 17.50
N SER A 148 3.05 -30.44 18.47
CA SER A 148 4.50 -30.50 18.20
C SER A 148 4.92 -31.64 17.27
N ASN A 149 4.17 -32.74 17.27
CA ASN A 149 4.37 -33.91 16.40
C ASN A 149 3.95 -33.71 14.94
N ALA A 150 3.12 -32.72 14.65
CA ALA A 150 2.67 -32.36 13.30
C ALA A 150 3.45 -31.17 12.72
N ARG A 151 4.42 -30.62 13.46
CA ARG A 151 5.28 -29.54 12.98
C ARG A 151 6.42 -30.15 12.18
N ILE A 152 6.52 -29.79 10.91
CA ILE A 152 7.68 -30.09 10.09
C ILE A 152 8.84 -29.23 10.63
N THR A 153 9.86 -29.86 11.20
CA THR A 153 11.08 -29.19 11.64
C THR A 153 12.19 -29.47 10.64
N CYS A 154 13.05 -28.49 10.35
CA CYS A 154 14.20 -28.63 9.45
C CYS A 154 15.35 -29.42 10.10
N ARG A 155 15.05 -30.50 10.84
CA ARG A 155 16.08 -31.40 11.37
C ARG A 155 16.25 -32.56 10.39
N GLU A 156 17.49 -32.72 9.92
CA GLU A 156 18.01 -33.90 9.21
C GLU A 156 17.80 -35.18 10.03
#